data_AF-A0AAV5Y3E6-F1
#
_entry.id   AF-A0AAV5Y3E6-F1
#
_cell.length_a   1.000
_cell.length_b   1.000
_cell.length_c   1.000
_cell.angle_alpha   90.00
_cell.angle_beta   90.00
_cell.angle_gamma   90.00
#
_symmetry.space_group_name_H-M   'P 1'
#
loop_
_entity.id
_entity.type
_entity.pdbx_description
1 polymer ?
#
loop_
_entity_poly.entity_id
_entity_poly.type
_entity_poly.pdbx_seq_one_letter_code
_entity_poly.pdbx_strand_id
1 'polypeptide(L)'
;AKVVLKNSSANQTVRLVAGTIKYIDVQGQPIKIEETRTEPTLRFATYGSDRLDPGQEATQSLDVDFPAEALKAKKLKEIRLDLAYIPSPYREETVNFIVSIGGQ
;
A
#
# COMPACT_ATOMS: atom_id res chain seq x y z
N ALA A 1 4.96 7.58 6.12
CA ALA A 1 5.85 7.59 4.92
C ALA A 1 5.15 8.32 3.77
N LYS A 2 5.88 8.73 2.72
CA LYS A 2 5.26 9.28 1.49
C LYS A 2 5.46 8.31 0.33
N VAL A 3 4.40 8.05 -0.42
CA VAL A 3 4.45 7.27 -1.66
C VAL A 3 4.12 8.21 -2.81
N VAL A 4 4.97 8.23 -3.84
CA VAL A 4 4.72 8.96 -5.08
C VAL A 4 4.27 7.95 -6.13
N LEU A 5 3.07 8.17 -6.68
CA LEU A 5 2.47 7.32 -7.70
C LEU A 5 2.41 8.11 -9.00
N LYS A 6 3.02 7.58 -10.06
CA LYS A 6 3.01 8.16 -11.40
C LYS A 6 2.25 7.27 -12.36
N ASN A 7 1.26 7.82 -13.05
CA ASN A 7 0.66 7.13 -14.18
C ASN A 7 1.52 7.33 -15.44
N SER A 8 2.30 6.30 -15.78
CA SER A 8 3.18 6.32 -16.96
C SER A 8 2.53 5.74 -18.22
N SER A 9 1.22 5.43 -18.17
CA SER A 9 0.51 4.99 -19.37
C SER A 9 0.38 6.11 -20.40
N ALA A 10 0.22 5.76 -21.67
CA ALA A 10 0.06 6.75 -22.74
C ALA A 10 -1.37 7.31 -22.82
N ASN A 11 -2.38 6.52 -22.44
CA ASN A 11 -3.79 6.83 -22.71
C ASN A 11 -4.79 6.25 -21.71
N GLN A 12 -4.34 5.70 -20.57
CA GLN A 12 -5.24 5.11 -19.58
C GLN A 12 -5.30 5.97 -18.33
N THR A 13 -6.50 6.28 -17.86
CA THR A 13 -6.68 6.79 -16.51
C THR A 13 -6.62 5.63 -15.52
N VAL A 14 -5.95 5.84 -14.39
CA VAL A 14 -5.95 4.94 -13.24
C VAL A 14 -6.77 5.54 -12.10
N ARG A 15 -7.60 4.73 -11.44
CA ARG A 15 -8.23 5.08 -10.16
C ARG A 15 -7.62 4.27 -9.03
N LEU A 16 -7.09 4.93 -8.02
CA LEU A 16 -6.60 4.32 -6.80
C LEU A 16 -7.79 3.94 -5.91
N VAL A 17 -7.79 2.71 -5.40
CA VAL A 17 -8.92 2.18 -4.60
C VAL A 17 -8.53 2.09 -3.13
N ALA A 18 -7.45 1.37 -2.86
CA ALA A 18 -6.97 1.13 -1.51
C ALA A 18 -5.46 0.90 -1.54
N GLY A 19 -4.80 1.17 -0.41
CA GLY A 19 -3.49 0.62 -0.15
C GLY A 19 -3.49 -0.06 1.20
N THR A 20 -2.98 -1.28 1.28
CA THR A 20 -2.98 -2.09 2.50
C THR A 20 -1.57 -2.54 2.83
N ILE A 21 -1.17 -2.39 4.09
CA ILE A 21 0.11 -2.93 4.56
C ILE A 21 -0.09 -4.32 5.09
N LYS A 22 0.73 -5.25 4.60
CA LYS A 22 0.81 -6.63 5.07
C LYS A 22 2.15 -6.88 5.72
N TYR A 23 2.13 -7.60 6.82
CA TYR A 23 3.31 -8.07 7.52
C TYR A 23 3.48 -9.54 7.18
N ILE A 24 4.62 -9.91 6.62
CA ILE A 24 4.84 -11.27 6.11
C ILE A 24 5.88 -11.95 6.98
N ASP A 25 5.58 -13.18 7.39
CA ASP A 25 6.48 -13.95 8.22
C ASP A 25 7.59 -14.67 7.44
N VAL A 26 8.48 -15.34 8.17
CA VAL A 26 9.57 -16.15 7.59
C VAL A 26 9.09 -17.26 6.64
N GLN A 27 7.85 -17.73 6.80
CA GLN A 27 7.22 -18.74 5.94
C GLN A 27 6.50 -18.13 4.72
N GLY A 28 6.46 -16.79 4.61
CA GLY A 28 5.77 -16.07 3.54
C GLY A 28 4.28 -15.85 3.81
N GLN A 29 3.79 -16.10 5.03
CA GLN A 29 2.38 -15.95 5.38
C GLN A 29 2.09 -14.58 6.01
N PRO A 30 0.89 -14.01 5.79
CA PRO A 30 0.46 -12.81 6.50
C PRO A 30 0.41 -13.04 8.02
N ILE A 31 1.04 -12.14 8.78
CA ILE A 31 0.96 -12.07 10.23
C ILE A 31 -0.32 -11.32 10.59
N LYS A 32 -1.24 -11.99 11.29
CA LYS A 32 -2.42 -11.33 11.86
C LYS A 32 -1.97 -10.35 12.94
N ILE A 33 -2.17 -9.06 12.67
CA ILE A 33 -2.05 -8.01 13.69
C ILE A 33 -3.35 -8.05 14.51
N GLU A 34 -3.29 -7.78 15.81
CA GLU A 34 -4.38 -7.99 16.80
C GLU A 34 -5.80 -7.71 16.27
N GLU A 35 -6.79 -8.52 16.68
CA GLU A 35 -8.17 -8.49 16.15
C GLU A 35 -8.89 -7.14 16.31
N THR A 36 -8.40 -6.28 17.21
CA THR A 36 -8.96 -4.95 17.48
C THR A 36 -8.28 -3.84 16.67
N ARG A 37 -7.17 -4.11 15.99
CA ARG A 37 -6.48 -3.14 15.13
C ARG A 37 -7.01 -3.22 13.71
N THR A 38 -7.47 -2.09 13.20
CA THR A 38 -7.73 -1.93 11.76
C THR A 38 -6.41 -2.06 11.01
N GLU A 39 -6.38 -2.87 9.95
CA GLU A 39 -5.19 -2.96 9.09
C GLU A 39 -4.82 -1.54 8.59
N PRO A 40 -3.51 -1.20 8.53
CA PRO A 40 -3.10 0.11 8.05
C PRO A 40 -3.58 0.28 6.61
N THR A 41 -4.48 1.24 6.41
CA THR A 41 -5.07 1.55 5.12
C THR A 41 -4.58 2.92 4.66
N LEU A 42 -4.03 3.00 3.45
CA LEU A 42 -3.80 4.28 2.78
C LEU A 42 -5.14 4.99 2.64
N ARG A 43 -5.23 6.16 3.27
CA ARG A 43 -6.36 7.06 3.10
C ARG A 43 -6.01 8.08 2.04
N PHE A 44 -6.66 8.00 0.88
CA PHE A 44 -6.55 9.01 -0.16
C PHE A 44 -7.30 10.26 0.33
N ALA A 45 -6.53 11.24 0.81
CA ALA A 45 -7.03 12.31 1.70
C ALA A 45 -7.99 13.31 1.02
N THR A 46 -8.13 13.27 -0.31
CA THR A 46 -8.91 14.26 -1.06
C THR A 46 -9.67 13.65 -2.23
N TYR A 47 -10.90 14.14 -2.43
CA TYR A 47 -11.71 13.84 -3.60
C TYR A 47 -10.95 14.21 -4.89
N GLY A 48 -10.78 13.25 -5.80
CA GLY A 48 -10.01 13.42 -7.05
C GLY A 48 -8.54 13.05 -6.95
N SER A 49 -7.99 12.83 -5.75
CA SER A 49 -6.61 12.32 -5.57
C SER A 49 -6.49 10.81 -5.84
N ASP A 50 -7.63 10.13 -6.04
CA ASP A 50 -7.74 8.76 -6.50
C ASP A 50 -7.54 8.66 -8.01
N ARG A 51 -7.84 9.71 -8.79
CA ARG A 51 -7.73 9.68 -10.25
C ARG A 51 -6.36 10.17 -10.69
N LEU A 52 -5.67 9.36 -11.50
CA LEU A 52 -4.43 9.70 -12.18
C LEU A 52 -4.63 9.58 -13.69
N ASP A 53 -4.68 10.70 -14.39
CA ASP A 53 -4.64 10.72 -15.85
C ASP A 53 -3.20 10.48 -16.38
N PRO A 54 -3.03 10.11 -17.66
CA PRO A 54 -1.70 9.89 -18.25
C PRO A 54 -0.71 11.03 -17.96
N GLY A 55 0.46 10.69 -17.43
CA GLY A 55 1.51 11.63 -17.08
C GLY A 55 1.35 12.34 -15.73
N GLN A 56 0.23 12.16 -15.02
CA GLN A 56 0.03 12.74 -13.70
C GLN A 56 0.73 11.96 -12.59
N GLU A 57 1.01 12.68 -11.51
CA GLU A 57 1.60 12.16 -10.29
C GLU A 57 0.75 12.57 -9.07
N ALA A 58 0.60 11.66 -8.12
CA ALA A 58 0.04 11.96 -6.80
C ALA A 58 1.00 11.54 -5.71
N THR A 59 1.11 12.38 -4.67
CA THR A 59 1.80 12.03 -3.44
C THR A 59 0.77 11.67 -2.38
N GLN A 60 0.87 10.47 -1.84
CA GLN A 60 -0.02 9.99 -0.80
C GLN A 60 0.75 9.80 0.50
N SER A 61 0.15 10.29 1.59
CA SER A 61 0.64 10.05 2.94
C SER A 61 0.12 8.71 3.40
N LEU A 62 1.04 7.81 3.76
CA LEU A 62 0.72 6.52 4.34
C LEU A 62 1.02 6.59 5.83
N ASP A 63 -0.05 6.53 6.62
CA ASP A 63 0.02 6.41 8.07
C ASP A 63 0.08 4.92 8.44
N VAL A 64 1.07 4.56 9.24
CA VAL A 64 1.39 3.16 9.54
C VAL A 64 1.67 3.06 11.01
N ASP A 65 0.76 2.41 11.72
CA ASP A 65 1.07 1.95 13.06
C ASP A 65 2.10 0.82 12.98
N PHE A 66 3.24 1.04 13.62
CA PHE A 66 4.27 0.04 13.71
C PHE A 66 3.76 -1.17 14.53
N PRO A 67 3.81 -2.40 14.00
CA PRO A 67 3.28 -3.56 14.70
C PRO A 67 4.34 -4.11 15.66
N ALA A 68 4.38 -3.54 16.87
CA ALA A 68 5.26 -4.04 17.91
C ALA A 68 5.11 -5.56 18.11
N GLU A 69 3.90 -6.09 17.99
CA GLU A 69 3.56 -7.51 18.07
C GLU A 69 4.22 -8.34 16.95
N ALA A 70 4.29 -7.84 15.72
CA ALA A 70 4.94 -8.55 14.62
C ALA A 70 6.47 -8.62 14.82
N LEU A 71 7.06 -7.63 15.51
CA LEU A 71 8.46 -7.69 15.93
C LEU A 71 8.71 -8.62 17.12
N LYS A 72 7.80 -8.68 18.10
CA LYS A 72 7.97 -9.47 19.33
C LYS A 72 8.29 -10.94 19.05
N ALA A 73 7.76 -11.49 17.96
CA ALA A 73 7.98 -12.88 17.61
C ALA A 73 9.29 -13.15 16.83
N LYS A 74 10.06 -12.14 16.42
CA LYS A 74 11.15 -12.24 15.41
C LYS A 74 10.73 -12.99 14.14
N LYS A 75 9.42 -13.01 13.85
CA LYS A 75 8.85 -13.73 12.72
C LYS A 75 8.72 -12.85 11.49
N LEU A 76 8.77 -11.52 11.64
CA LEU A 76 8.67 -10.59 10.52
C LEU A 76 9.85 -10.77 9.57
N LYS A 77 9.56 -11.20 8.34
CA LYS A 77 10.52 -11.31 7.25
C LYS A 77 10.52 -10.05 6.39
N GLU A 78 9.33 -9.56 6.06
CA GLU A 78 9.17 -8.39 5.19
C GLU A 78 7.84 -7.68 5.45
N ILE A 79 7.80 -6.41 5.05
CA ILE A 79 6.58 -5.59 5.02
C ILE A 79 6.23 -5.42 3.54
N ARG A 80 4.97 -5.65 3.19
CA ARG A 80 4.45 -5.42 1.84
C ARG A 80 3.42 -4.31 1.84
N LEU A 81 3.48 -3.47 0.81
CA LEU A 81 2.40 -2.56 0.47
C LEU A 81 1.68 -3.10 -0.76
N ASP A 82 0.41 -3.43 -0.59
CA ASP A 82 -0.49 -3.79 -1.69
C ASP A 82 -1.27 -2.54 -2.09
N LEU A 83 -1.13 -2.11 -3.34
CA LEU A 83 -1.90 -0.99 -3.88
C LEU A 83 -2.90 -1.52 -4.90
N ALA A 84 -4.19 -1.38 -4.58
CA ALA A 84 -5.30 -1.70 -5.46
C ALA A 84 -5.66 -0.49 -6.32
N TYR A 85 -5.80 -0.72 -7.61
CA TYR A 85 -6.18 0.30 -8.58
C TYR A 85 -7.07 -0.27 -9.68
N ILE A 86 -7.80 0.61 -10.37
CA ILE A 86 -8.66 0.27 -11.50
C ILE A 86 -8.17 1.07 -12.71
N PRO A 87 -7.48 0.45 -13.68
CA PRO A 87 -7.29 1.04 -14.99
C PRO A 87 -8.61 1.03 -15.76
N SER A 88 -8.81 1.96 -16.68
CA SER A 88 -9.82 1.78 -17.73
C SER A 88 -9.38 0.59 -18.61
N PRO A 89 -10.13 -0.54 -18.69
CA PRO A 89 -11.59 -0.68 -18.67
C PRO A 89 -12.16 -1.44 -17.45
N TYR A 90 -11.97 -0.91 -16.24
CA TYR A 90 -12.70 -1.23 -15.00
C TYR A 90 -12.38 -2.56 -14.28
N ARG A 91 -11.23 -3.17 -14.52
CA ARG A 91 -10.80 -4.34 -13.72
C ARG A 91 -9.93 -3.89 -12.55
N GLU A 92 -10.25 -4.30 -11.33
CA GLU A 92 -9.35 -4.05 -10.21
C GLU A 92 -8.06 -4.89 -10.37
N GLU A 93 -6.93 -4.23 -10.21
CA GLU A 93 -5.60 -4.81 -10.23
C GLU A 93 -4.85 -4.43 -8.95
N THR A 94 -3.90 -5.26 -8.56
CA THR A 94 -3.08 -5.03 -7.37
C THR A 94 -1.61 -5.11 -7.73
N VAL A 95 -0.84 -4.09 -7.33
CA VAL A 95 0.62 -4.12 -7.37
C VAL A 95 1.17 -4.25 -5.96
N ASN A 96 2.22 -5.06 -5.80
CA ASN A 96 2.86 -5.31 -4.51
C ASN A 96 4.24 -4.66 -4.47
N PHE A 97 4.52 -3.90 -3.41
CA PHE A 97 5.82 -3.31 -3.15
C PHE A 97 6.41 -3.90 -1.87
N ILE A 98 7.68 -4.31 -1.92
CA ILE A 98 8.42 -4.64 -0.70
C ILE A 98 8.86 -3.34 -0.05
N VAL A 99 8.50 -3.16 1.22
CA VAL A 99 8.85 -1.99 2.01
C VAL A 99 10.03 -2.36 2.90
N SER A 100 11.16 -1.69 2.68
CA SER A 100 12.28 -1.71 3.61
C SER A 100 12.15 -0.54 4.58
N ILE A 101 12.19 -0.83 5.88
CA ILE A 101 12.37 0.22 6.88
C ILE A 101 13.88 0.39 7.02
N GLY A 102 14.39 1.53 6.56
CA GLY A 102 15.80 1.88 6.75
C GLY A 102 16.13 1.87 8.24
N GLY A 103 17.09 1.04 8.63
CA GLY A 103 17.66 1.10 9.98
C GLY A 103 18.33 2.44 10.20
N GLN A 104 18.32 2.90 11.46
CA GLN A 104 19.34 3.84 11.92
C GLN A 104 20.73 3.29 11.64
#